data_AF-A3JKJ0-F1
#
_entry.id   AF-A3JKJ0-F1
#
_cell.length_a   1.000
_cell.length_b   1.000
_cell.length_c   1.000
_cell.angle_alpha   90.00
_cell.angle_beta   90.00
_cell.angle_gamma   90.00
#
_symmetry.space_group_name_H-M   'P 1'
#
loop_
_entity.id
_entity.type
_entity.pdbx_description
1 polymer ?
#
loop_
_entity_poly.entity_id
_entity_poly.type
_entity_poly.pdbx_seq_one_letter_code
_entity_poly.pdbx_strand_id
1 'polypeptide(L)' 'MEHPTETHRTCGERYATLDFNGICREVFDFHDQIIDLCQTLVGKAEIPEVKELMESLLTMENNESKGLTSQVGRMGDL' A
#
# COMPACT_ATOMS: atom_id res chain seq x y z
N MET A 1 -16.32 -13.97 4.20
CA MET A 1 -16.02 -13.14 3.02
C MET A 1 -14.89 -12.25 3.48
N GLU A 2 -13.64 -12.60 3.16
CA GLU A 2 -12.46 -11.85 3.61
C GLU A 2 -12.44 -10.52 2.86
N HIS A 3 -12.44 -9.40 3.58
CA HIS A 3 -12.31 -8.07 2.98
C HIS A 3 -10.82 -7.87 2.66
N PRO A 4 -10.42 -7.78 1.38
CA PRO A 4 -9.00 -7.80 1.01
C PRO A 4 -8.20 -6.58 1.46
N THR A 5 -8.89 -5.49 1.79
CA THR A 5 -8.30 -4.22 2.20
C THR A 5 -9.21 -3.52 3.22
N GLU A 6 -8.65 -3.10 4.36
CA GLU A 6 -9.35 -2.21 5.29
C GLU A 6 -9.30 -0.77 4.77
N THR A 7 -10.15 -0.46 3.79
CA THR A 7 -10.23 0.87 3.15
C THR A 7 -10.68 2.00 4.09
N HIS A 8 -11.14 1.67 5.30
CA HIS A 8 -11.58 2.63 6.33
C HIS A 8 -10.72 2.56 7.60
N ARG A 9 -9.41 2.29 7.47
CA ARG A 9 -8.49 2.28 8.63
C ARG A 9 -8.15 3.70 9.14
N THR A 10 -8.35 4.72 8.30
CA THR A 10 -7.93 6.11 8.51
C THR A 10 -9.11 7.03 8.84
N CYS A 11 -9.77 6.80 9.97
CA CYS A 11 -10.64 7.82 10.55
C CYS A 11 -9.76 9.01 10.99
N GLY A 12 -10.12 10.25 10.63
CA GLY A 12 -9.26 11.44 10.74
C GLY A 12 -8.70 11.74 12.13
N GLU A 13 -9.25 11.16 13.19
CA GLU A 13 -8.75 11.29 14.56
C GLU A 13 -7.56 10.36 14.87
N ARG A 14 -7.38 9.27 14.11
CA ARG A 14 -6.36 8.24 14.38
C ARG A 14 -4.95 8.78 14.20
N TYR A 15 -4.70 9.48 13.09
CA TYR A 15 -3.40 10.08 12.81
C TYR A 15 -3.04 11.22 13.77
N ALA A 16 -4.01 11.87 14.40
CA ALA A 16 -3.74 12.90 15.40
C ALA A 16 -3.11 12.35 16.69
N THR A 17 -3.20 11.03 16.92
CA THR A 17 -2.67 10.36 18.11
C THR A 17 -1.35 9.62 17.88
N LEU A 18 -0.88 9.56 16.63
CA LEU A 18 0.31 8.83 16.24
C LEU A 18 1.51 9.77 16.10
N ASP A 19 2.69 9.27 16.50
CA ASP A 19 3.94 9.92 16.15
C ASP A 19 4.30 9.65 14.68
N PHE A 20 5.34 10.32 14.19
CA PHE A 20 5.80 10.18 12.81
C PHE A 20 6.00 8.71 12.41
N ASN A 21 6.66 7.91 13.26
CA ASN A 21 6.90 6.49 13.00
C ASN A 21 5.60 5.68 12.96
N GLY A 22 4.64 5.98 13.83
CA GLY A 22 3.32 5.37 13.84
C GLY A 22 2.54 5.65 12.56
N ILE A 23 2.55 6.91 12.09
CA ILE A 23 1.93 7.28 10.81
C ILE A 23 2.60 6.55 9.65
N CYS A 24 3.95 6.56 9.58
CA CYS A 24 4.68 5.87 8.52
C CYS A 24 4.32 4.38 8.48
N ARG A 25 4.31 3.71 9.64
CA ARG A 25 3.94 2.30 9.73
C ARG A 25 2.53 2.03 9.21
N GLU A 26 1.54 2.83 9.59
CA GLU A 26 0.16 2.62 9.10
C GLU A 26 0.03 2.82 7.59
N VAL A 27 0.76 3.78 7.03
CA VAL A 27 0.78 4.00 5.59
C VAL A 27 1.46 2.84 4.86
N PHE A 28 2.63 2.37 5.34
CA PHE A 28 3.29 1.20 4.75
C PHE A 28 2.45 -0.08 4.86
N ASP A 29 1.84 -0.34 6.01
CA ASP A 29 0.95 -1.49 6.21
C ASP A 29 -0.25 -1.45 5.23
N PHE A 30 -0.69 -0.26 4.80
CA PHE A 30 -1.75 -0.11 3.79
C PHE A 30 -1.24 -0.38 2.37
N HIS A 31 -0.05 0.11 2.01
CA HIS A 31 0.59 -0.19 0.73
C HIS A 31 0.83 -1.71 0.56
N ASP A 32 1.29 -2.40 1.63
CA ASP A 32 1.48 -3.86 1.60
C ASP A 32 0.15 -4.60 1.32
N GLN A 33 -0.96 -4.15 1.91
CA GLN A 33 -2.29 -4.71 1.62
C GLN A 33 -2.72 -4.51 0.16
N ILE A 34 -2.40 -3.36 -0.45
CA ILE A 34 -2.69 -3.10 -1.87
C ILE A 34 -1.83 -4.01 -2.76
N ILE A 35 -0.55 -4.18 -2.43
CA ILE A 35 0.36 -5.09 -3.15
C ILE A 35 -0.19 -6.52 -3.11
N ASP A 36 -0.57 -7.02 -1.93
CA ASP A 36 -1.12 -8.37 -1.77
C ASP A 36 -2.43 -8.55 -2.54
N LEU A 37 -3.30 -7.54 -2.54
CA LEU A 37 -4.52 -7.53 -3.34
C LEU A 37 -4.19 -7.61 -4.83
N CYS A 38 -3.29 -6.77 -5.33
CA CYS A 38 -2.89 -6.77 -6.74
C CYS A 38 -2.30 -8.13 -7.14
N GLN A 39 -1.41 -8.71 -6.34
CA GLN A 39 -0.86 -10.05 -6.60
C GLN A 39 -1.95 -11.13 -6.64
N THR A 40 -2.90 -11.07 -5.70
CA THR A 40 -4.06 -11.98 -5.67
C THR A 40 -4.91 -11.85 -6.93
N LEU A 41 -5.14 -10.63 -7.40
CA LEU A 41 -5.94 -10.36 -8.60
C LEU A 41 -5.19 -10.78 -9.87
N VAL A 42 -3.88 -10.56 -9.98
CA VAL A 42 -3.04 -11.07 -11.08
C VAL A 42 -3.14 -12.59 -11.16
N GLY A 43 -3.05 -13.30 -10.03
CA GLY A 43 -3.15 -14.77 -9.98
C GLY A 43 -4.52 -15.34 -10.33
N LYS A 44 -5.58 -14.52 -10.23
CA LYS A 44 -6.97 -14.90 -10.53
C LYS A 44 -7.49 -14.36 -11.87
N ALA A 45 -6.71 -13.52 -12.55
CA ALA A 45 -7.13 -12.90 -13.79
C ALA A 45 -7.10 -13.91 -14.95
N GLU A 46 -8.29 -14.27 -15.44
CA GLU A 46 -8.44 -15.14 -16.62
C GLU A 46 -8.37 -14.36 -17.94
N ILE A 47 -8.62 -13.04 -17.88
CA ILE A 47 -8.58 -12.14 -19.04
C ILE A 47 -7.18 -11.51 -19.12
N PRO A 48 -6.45 -11.68 -20.24
CA PRO A 48 -5.09 -11.15 -20.40
C PRO A 48 -4.97 -9.65 -20.13
N GLU A 49 -5.93 -8.85 -20.59
CA GLU A 49 -5.95 -7.40 -20.43
C GLU A 49 -6.15 -6.99 -18.96
N VAL A 50 -6.94 -7.75 -18.20
CA VAL A 50 -7.10 -7.55 -16.75
C VAL A 50 -5.82 -7.89 -16.03
N LYS A 51 -5.13 -8.96 -16.46
CA LYS A 51 -3.84 -9.35 -15.90
C LYS A 51 -2.78 -8.26 -16.12
N GLU A 52 -2.65 -7.75 -17.34
CA GLU A 52 -1.72 -6.68 -17.69
C GLU A 52 -2.00 -5.39 -16.88
N LEU A 53 -3.29 -5.03 -16.72
CA LEU A 53 -3.68 -3.90 -15.90
C LEU A 53 -3.27 -4.10 -14.43
N MET A 54 -3.51 -5.28 -13.86
CA MET A 54 -3.17 -5.56 -12.46
C MET A 54 -1.64 -5.64 -12.24
N GLU A 55 -0.88 -6.15 -13.21
CA GLU A 55 0.59 -6.14 -13.19
C GLU A 55 1.15 -4.71 -13.27
N SER A 56 0.52 -3.84 -14.05
CA SER A 56 0.86 -2.41 -14.14
C SER A 56 0.61 -1.69 -12.82
N LEU A 57 -0.55 -1.95 -12.19
CA LEU A 57 -0.88 -1.40 -10.87
C LEU A 57 0.07 -1.92 -9.78
N LEU A 58 0.39 -3.21 -9.77
CA LEU A 58 1.36 -3.80 -8.85
C LEU A 58 2.75 -3.16 -8.99
N THR A 59 3.17 -2.86 -10.22
CA THR A 59 4.46 -2.20 -10.48
C THR A 59 4.47 -0.77 -9.95
N MET A 60 3.38 -0.03 -10.17
CA MET A 60 3.23 1.34 -9.66
C MET A 60 3.27 1.38 -8.13
N GLU A 61 2.51 0.51 -7.47
CA GLU A 61 2.42 0.44 -6.02
C GLU A 61 3.76 0.10 -5.35
N ASN A 62 4.51 -0.84 -5.93
CA ASN A 62 5.85 -1.20 -5.47
C ASN A 62 6.83 -0.03 -5.58
N ASN A 63 6.72 0.78 -6.63
CA ASN A 63 7.59 1.93 -6.83
C ASN A 63 7.25 3.07 -5.86
N GLU A 64 5.97 3.30 -5.60
CA GLU A 64 5.51 4.29 -4.63
C GLU A 64 5.95 3.92 -3.20
N SER A 65 5.76 2.66 -2.81
CA SER A 65 6.21 2.12 -1.51
C SER A 65 7.72 2.32 -1.31
N LYS A 66 8.54 1.99 -2.32
CA LYS A 66 10.00 2.22 -2.29
C LYS A 66 10.35 3.70 -2.18
N GLY A 67 9.65 4.56 -2.92
CA GLY A 67 9.82 6.00 -2.88
C GLY A 67 9.50 6.58 -1.51
N LEU A 68 8.46 6.06 -0.85
CA LEU A 68 8.06 6.47 0.49
C LEU A 68 9.10 6.05 1.54
N THR A 69 9.64 4.82 1.47
CA THR A 69 10.73 4.35 2.35
C THR A 69 11.97 5.25 2.28
N SER A 70 12.37 5.65 1.07
CA SER A 70 13.51 6.55 0.87
C SER A 70 13.26 7.94 1.48
N GLN A 71 12.04 8.47 1.36
CA GLN A 71 11.67 9.77 1.93
C GLN A 71 11.62 9.75 3.46
N VAL A 72 11.05 8.69 4.04
CA VAL A 72 10.99 8.50 5.49
C VAL A 72 12.39 8.36 6.09
N GLY A 73 13.29 7.61 5.45
CA GLY A 73 14.69 7.50 5.89
C GLY A 73 15.39 8.85 5.95
N ARG A 74 15.21 9.69 4.93
CA ARG A 74 15.80 11.04 4.88
C ARG A 74 15.21 12.00 5.91
N MET A 75 13.98 11.78 6.38
CA MET A 75 13.35 12.55 7.46
C MET A 75 13.85 12.11 8.84
N GLY A 76 14.21 10.84 9.02
CA GLY A 76 14.81 10.34 10.26
C GLY A 76 16.25 10.77 10.51
N ASP A 77 16.96 11.19 9.45
CA ASP A 77 18.33 11.71 9.50
C ASP A 77 18.41 13.23 9.82
N LEU A 78 17.26 13.92 9.89
CA LEU A 78 17.12 15.35 10.22
C LEU A 78 16.79 15.56 11.71
#